data_AF-A0A063ZED2-F1
#
_entry.id   AF-A0A063ZED2-F1
#
_cell.length_a   1.000
_cell.length_b   1.000
_cell.length_c   1.000
_cell.angle_alpha   90.00
_cell.angle_beta   90.00
_cell.angle_gamma   90.00
#
_symmetry.space_group_name_H-M   'P 1'
#
loop_
_entity.id
_entity.type
_entity.pdbx_description
1 polymer ?
#
loop_
_entity_poly.entity_id
_entity_poly.type
_entity_poly.pdbx_seq_one_letter_code
_entity_poly.pdbx_strand_id
1 'polypeptide(L)'
;MAEVRKYVNPPAAEVICEFRFPEDTAWDLTYPGILYSHLKDTYPKRDQRYVREVVMLLGPEGLREELLVGERSIFLAEDEAAPSRSGPGCSR
;
A
#
# COMPACT_ATOMS: atom_id res chain seq x y z
N MET A 1 14.79 15.59 20.15
CA MET A 1 13.60 14.74 19.96
C MET A 1 12.41 15.66 19.88
N ALA A 2 11.74 15.74 18.73
CA ALA A 2 10.57 16.61 18.57
C ALA A 2 9.37 15.97 19.30
N GLU A 3 8.71 16.73 20.20
CA GLU A 3 7.45 16.30 20.78
C GLU A 3 6.37 16.21 19.70
N VAL A 4 5.87 15.00 19.49
CA VAL A 4 4.75 14.76 18.59
C VAL A 4 3.48 15.28 19.26
N ARG A 5 2.98 16.43 18.80
CA ARG A 5 1.71 16.99 19.26
C ARG A 5 0.57 16.01 18.94
N LYS A 6 -0.06 15.44 19.96
CA LYS A 6 -1.28 14.63 19.82
C LYS A 6 -2.49 15.57 19.70
N TYR A 7 -3.19 15.50 18.59
CA TYR A 7 -4.49 16.17 18.42
C TYR A 7 -5.56 15.48 19.27
N VAL A 8 -6.41 16.27 19.93
CA VAL A 8 -7.53 15.76 20.76
C VAL A 8 -8.61 15.11 19.89
N ASN A 9 -8.80 15.61 18.67
CA ASN A 9 -9.71 15.04 17.67
C ASN A 9 -9.02 15.10 16.29
N PRO A 10 -8.11 14.16 15.99
CA PRO A 10 -7.40 14.15 14.71
C PRO A 10 -8.41 13.85 13.57
N PRO A 11 -8.46 14.66 12.50
CA PRO A 11 -9.34 14.40 11.37
C PRO A 11 -8.79 13.21 10.58
N ALA A 12 -9.10 11.98 11.03
CA ALA A 12 -8.55 10.72 10.55
C ALA A 12 -7.01 10.69 10.50
N ALA A 13 -6.38 9.87 11.34
CA ALA A 13 -4.96 9.58 11.20
C ALA A 13 -4.73 8.66 9.97
N GLU A 14 -5.13 9.10 8.77
CA GLU A 14 -4.87 8.40 7.51
C GLU A 14 -3.38 8.52 7.17
N VAL A 15 -2.58 7.59 7.68
CA VAL A 15 -1.31 7.26 7.04
C VAL A 15 -1.53 5.99 6.24
N ILE A 16 -1.85 6.15 4.96
CA ILE A 16 -1.72 5.05 3.98
C ILE A 16 -0.22 4.83 3.80
N CYS A 17 0.37 3.91 4.57
CA CYS A 17 1.68 3.39 4.26
C CYS A 17 1.54 2.45 3.06
N GLU A 18 1.96 2.89 1.88
CA GLU A 18 2.08 2.03 0.70
C GLU A 18 3.52 1.54 0.54
N PHE A 19 3.71 0.23 0.62
CA PHE A 19 4.98 -0.40 0.25
C PHE A 19 4.93 -0.82 -1.21
N ARG A 20 5.68 -0.12 -2.06
CA ARG A 20 5.89 -0.46 -3.48
C ARG A 20 7.26 -1.09 -3.64
N PHE A 21 7.28 -2.32 -4.15
CA PHE A 21 8.54 -3.02 -4.45
C PHE A 21 8.94 -2.77 -5.91
N PRO A 22 10.24 -2.65 -6.22
CA PRO A 22 10.71 -2.57 -7.61
C PRO A 22 10.24 -3.76 -8.44
N GLU A 23 9.96 -3.58 -9.74
CA GLU A 23 9.47 -4.65 -10.62
C GLU A 23 10.42 -5.83 -10.79
N ASP A 24 11.72 -5.54 -10.80
CA ASP A 24 12.78 -6.54 -10.92
C ASP A 24 12.96 -7.35 -9.62
N THR A 25 12.29 -6.94 -8.54
CA THR A 25 12.22 -7.70 -7.31
C THR A 25 11.16 -8.78 -7.46
N ALA A 26 11.58 -10.04 -7.42
CA ALA A 26 10.67 -11.17 -7.41
C ALA A 26 9.67 -11.03 -6.26
N TRP A 27 8.39 -10.91 -6.62
CA TRP A 27 7.30 -10.85 -5.64
C TRP A 27 7.03 -12.24 -5.09
N ASP A 28 7.35 -12.45 -3.82
CA ASP A 28 7.01 -13.67 -3.10
C ASP A 28 5.60 -13.54 -2.50
N LEU A 29 4.71 -14.47 -2.87
CA LEU A 29 3.32 -14.51 -2.38
C LEU A 29 3.21 -14.71 -0.86
N THR A 30 4.29 -15.08 -0.17
CA THR A 30 4.35 -15.21 1.29
C THR A 30 4.60 -13.88 2.00
N TYR A 31 5.12 -12.85 1.32
CA TYR A 31 5.46 -11.56 1.93
C TYR A 31 4.30 -10.88 2.67
N PRO A 32 3.05 -10.87 2.14
CA PRO A 32 1.92 -10.31 2.89
C PRO A 32 1.67 -11.02 4.22
N GLY A 33 1.87 -12.33 4.27
CA GLY A 33 1.71 -13.13 5.49
C GLY A 33 2.79 -12.80 6.53
N ILE A 34 4.03 -12.66 6.09
CA ILE A 34 5.16 -12.27 6.94
C ILE A 34 4.91 -10.86 7.49
N LEU A 35 4.59 -9.89 6.63
CA LEU A 35 4.30 -8.52 7.03
C LEU A 35 3.13 -8.47 8.03
N TYR A 36 2.05 -9.20 7.78
CA TYR A 36 0.92 -9.29 8.70
C TYR A 36 1.33 -9.83 10.08
N SER A 37 2.24 -10.81 10.14
CA SER A 37 2.69 -11.37 11.42
C SER A 37 3.32 -10.31 12.35
N HIS A 38 3.96 -9.29 11.76
CA HIS A 38 4.54 -8.16 12.47
C HIS A 38 3.54 -7.05 12.78
N LEU A 39 2.49 -6.91 11.96
CA LEU A 39 1.52 -5.81 12.07
C LEU A 39 0.26 -6.17 12.86
N LYS A 40 -0.08 -7.46 13.00
CA LYS A 40 -1.37 -7.94 13.53
C LYS A 40 -1.75 -7.38 14.90
N ASP A 41 -0.78 -7.03 15.74
CA ASP A 41 -1.04 -6.52 17.09
C ASP A 41 -1.61 -5.08 17.05
N THR A 42 -1.32 -4.33 15.98
CA THR A 42 -1.82 -2.97 15.75
C THR A 42 -2.88 -2.92 14.63
N TYR A 43 -2.74 -3.78 13.61
CA TYR A 43 -3.60 -3.85 12.43
C TYR A 43 -4.15 -5.28 12.25
N PRO A 44 -5.08 -5.73 13.11
CA PRO A 44 -5.54 -7.13 13.12
C PRO A 44 -6.50 -7.48 11.97
N LYS A 45 -7.09 -6.49 11.30
CA LYS A 45 -8.00 -6.72 10.18
C LYS A 45 -7.20 -6.82 8.89
N ARG A 46 -7.38 -7.91 8.13
CA ARG A 46 -6.72 -8.11 6.83
C ARG A 46 -7.76 -8.20 5.71
N ASP A 47 -7.50 -7.48 4.62
CA ASP A 47 -8.28 -7.52 3.39
C ASP A 47 -7.33 -7.66 2.19
N GLN A 48 -7.84 -8.19 1.07
CA GLN A 48 -7.09 -8.41 -0.17
C GLN A 48 -7.93 -7.94 -1.34
N ARG A 49 -7.37 -7.03 -2.14
CA ARG A 49 -8.11 -6.39 -3.24
C ARG A 49 -7.32 -6.43 -4.53
N TYR A 50 -8.04 -6.68 -5.63
CA TYR A 50 -7.56 -6.38 -6.97
C TYR A 50 -7.73 -4.89 -7.23
N VAL A 51 -6.64 -4.22 -7.59
CA VAL A 51 -6.59 -2.80 -7.89
C VAL A 51 -6.20 -2.63 -9.34
N ARG A 52 -6.94 -1.77 -10.05
CA ARG A 52 -6.58 -1.34 -11.40
C ARG A 52 -5.67 -0.14 -11.29
N GLU A 53 -4.48 -0.25 -11.85
CA GLU A 53 -3.51 0.83 -11.93
C GLU A 53 -3.44 1.32 -13.37
N VAL A 54 -3.56 2.64 -13.54
CA VAL A 54 -3.36 3.29 -14.84
C VAL A 54 -1.97 3.91 -14.81
N VAL A 55 -1.07 3.39 -15.64
CA VAL A 55 0.28 3.90 -15.79
C VAL A 55 0.33 4.78 -17.03
N MET A 56 0.70 6.04 -16.84
CA MET A 56 0.93 6.97 -17.94
C MET A 56 2.43 7.01 -18.26
N LEU A 57 2.80 6.57 -19.46
CA LEU A 57 4.17 6.56 -19.94
C LEU A 57 4.34 7.67 -20.99
N LEU A 58 5.20 8.65 -20.70
CA LEU A 58 5.57 9.67 -21.67
C LEU A 58 6.76 9.17 -22.50
N GLY A 59 6.53 8.88 -23.77
CA GLY A 59 7.56 8.42 -24.70
C GLY A 59 7.77 9.37 -25.89
N PRO A 60 8.73 9.06 -26.78
CA PRO A 60 9.00 9.85 -27.99
C PRO A 60 7.79 9.95 -28.94
N GLU A 61 6.90 8.95 -28.88
CA GLU A 61 5.70 8.84 -29.72
C GLU A 61 4.46 9.49 -29.08
N GLY A 62 4.64 10.17 -27.94
CA GLY A 62 3.57 10.81 -27.17
C GLY A 62 3.21 10.07 -25.88
N LEU A 63 2.03 10.37 -25.34
CA LEU A 63 1.50 9.78 -24.12
C LEU A 63 0.94 8.38 -24.42
N ARG A 64 1.40 7.36 -23.68
CA ARG A 64 0.82 6.02 -23.67
C ARG A 64 0.15 5.75 -22.34
N GLU A 65 -1.00 5.10 -22.37
CA GLU A 65 -1.74 4.66 -21.20
C GLU A 65 -1.71 3.13 -21.15
N GLU A 66 -1.30 2.58 -20.00
CA GLU A 66 -1.33 1.15 -19.75
C GLU A 66 -2.19 0.84 -18.53
N LEU A 67 -3.09 -0.14 -18.67
CA LEU A 67 -3.95 -0.61 -17.59
C LEU A 67 -3.37 -1.90 -17.02
N LEU A 68 -2.98 -1.84 -15.75
CA LEU A 68 -2.45 -2.97 -15.00
C LEU A 68 -3.45 -3.40 -13.92
N VAL A 69 -3.54 -4.70 -13.68
CA VAL A 69 -4.33 -5.25 -12.56
C VAL A 69 -3.36 -5.84 -11.56
N GLY A 70 -3.22 -5.18 -10.43
CA GLY A 70 -2.36 -5.60 -9.33
C GLY A 70 -3.16 -6.13 -8.14
N GLU A 71 -2.58 -7.06 -7.40
CA GLU A 71 -3.11 -7.46 -6.11
C GLU A 71 -2.52 -6.58 -4.99
N ARG A 72 -3.35 -6.19 -4.03
CA ARG A 72 -2.95 -5.38 -2.87
C ARG A 72 -3.45 -6.03 -1.59
N SER A 73 -2.54 -6.20 -0.64
CA SER A 73 -2.86 -6.59 0.73
C SER A 73 -3.06 -5.34 1.59
N ILE A 74 -4.19 -5.27 2.29
CA ILE A 74 -4.60 -4.13 3.12
C ILE A 74 -4.72 -4.60 4.56
N PHE A 75 -4.11 -3.88 5.50
CA PHE A 75 -4.22 -4.13 6.94
C PHE A 75 -4.81 -2.92 7.65
N LEU A 76 -5.86 -3.12 8.44
CA LEU A 76 -6.61 -2.06 9.11
C LEU A 76 -6.48 -2.20 10.63
N ALA A 77 -6.39 -1.05 11.31
CA ALA A 77 -6.54 -0.97 12.76
C ALA A 77 -7.99 -1.29 13.16
N GLU A 78 -8.23 -1.60 14.44
CA GLU A 78 -9.57 -1.94 14.92
C GLU A 78 -10.58 -0.81 14.67
N ASP A 79 -10.14 0.43 14.87
CA ASP A 79 -10.92 1.66 14.64
C ASP A 79 -10.97 2.10 13.17
N GLU A 80 -10.33 1.34 12.27
CA GLU A 80 -10.23 1.60 10.82
C GLU A 80 -9.61 2.96 10.46
N ALA A 81 -9.05 3.68 11.43
CA ALA A 81 -8.60 5.06 11.26
C ALA A 81 -7.24 5.17 10.53
N ALA A 82 -6.50 4.06 10.39
CA ALA A 82 -5.18 4.01 9.75
C ALA A 82 -4.99 2.73 8.91
N PRO A 83 -5.31 2.74 7.61
CA PRO A 83 -5.06 1.60 6.72
C PRO A 83 -3.60 1.53 6.25
N SER A 84 -2.95 0.36 6.29
CA SER A 84 -1.67 0.10 5.61
C SER A 84 -1.86 -0.79 4.39
N ARG A 85 -1.10 -0.55 3.31
CA ARG A 85 -1.24 -1.25 2.03
C ARG A 85 0.12 -1.74 1.52
N SER A 86 0.15 -2.91 0.88
CA SER A 86 1.37 -3.43 0.25
C SER A 86 1.06 -4.12 -1.06
N GLY A 87 2.00 -4.05 -2.01
CA GLY A 87 1.99 -4.85 -3.21
C GLY A 87 3.14 -4.54 -4.18
N PRO A 88 3.26 -5.30 -5.28
CA PRO A 88 4.29 -5.07 -6.30
C PRO A 88 4.15 -3.68 -6.92
N GLY A 89 5.25 -2.97 -7.10
CA GLY A 89 5.28 -1.66 -7.78
C GLY A 89 5.38 -1.82 -9.30
N CYS A 90 4.86 -0.83 -10.03
CA CYS A 90 4.94 -0.73 -11.49
C CYS A 90 6.00 0.30 -11.93
N SER A 91 6.87 -0.11 -12.85
CA SER A 91 7.54 0.68 -13.88
C SER A 91 8.25 -0.17 -14.99
N ARG A 92 7.58 -0.46 -16.12
CA ARG A 92 8.04 -0.11 -17.49
C ARG A 92 7.06 -0.49 -18.57
#